data_AF-A0A549TFG9-F1
#
_entry.id   AF-A0A549TFG9-F1
#
_cell.length_a   1.000
_cell.length_b   1.000
_cell.length_c   1.000
_cell.angle_alpha   90.00
_cell.angle_beta   90.00
_cell.angle_gamma   90.00
#
_symmetry.space_group_name_H-M   'P 1'
#
loop_
_entity.id
_entity.type
_entity.pdbx_description
1 polymer ?
#
loop_
_entity_poly.entity_id
_entity_poly.type
_entity_poly.pdbx_seq_one_letter_code
_entity_poly.pdbx_strand_id
1 'polypeptide(L)'
;MNLMPIRPDPTTLREVLRGVRHVLRSGRKSLQDVGAMENLPEPAARLARTLIGDVDDLARGLDGMASRIAGKVIPSNGSPVTPFAEFNAHPQGDAPFAVVAYEALKKAVRHLHARNAFISEAAARAAFQRMRQSAAPGQPAEASAAVLLLAMLDLRVVRAETLTAETRLKAADVDVLASFSVLLWLLADRSDADHDMALLSACELSQALADGILQASASRDVDALRRLFERYAVNV
;
A
#
# COMPACT_ATOMS: atom_id res chain seq x y z
N MET A 1 22.57 44.61 -13.50
CA MET A 1 21.47 44.45 -12.52
C MET A 1 21.46 42.99 -12.10
N ASN A 2 21.91 42.70 -10.86
CA ASN A 2 21.92 41.34 -10.30
C ASN A 2 20.55 41.05 -9.66
N LEU A 3 19.89 39.96 -10.08
CA LEU A 3 18.71 39.41 -9.40
C LEU A 3 19.18 38.29 -8.46
N MET A 4 19.07 38.51 -7.15
CA MET A 4 19.23 37.46 -6.14
C MET A 4 18.11 36.43 -6.25
N PRO A 5 18.38 35.12 -6.11
CA PRO A 5 17.33 34.13 -5.92
C PRO A 5 16.82 34.16 -4.47
N ILE A 6 15.51 34.33 -4.31
CA ILE A 6 14.79 34.18 -3.04
C ILE A 6 14.89 32.70 -2.62
N ARG A 7 15.70 32.42 -1.59
CA ARG A 7 15.70 31.13 -0.90
C ARG A 7 14.56 31.15 0.14
N PRO A 8 13.61 30.20 0.13
CA PRO A 8 12.63 30.10 1.21
C PRO A 8 13.34 29.67 2.50
N ASP A 9 13.10 30.41 3.58
CA ASP A 9 13.73 30.20 4.88
C ASP A 9 13.20 28.90 5.53
N PRO A 10 14.08 27.93 5.89
CA PRO A 10 13.66 26.65 6.47
C PRO A 10 12.95 26.76 7.83
N THR A 11 13.01 27.94 8.47
CA THR A 11 12.31 28.21 9.72
C THR A 11 10.80 28.41 9.51
N THR A 12 10.39 29.06 8.42
CA THR A 12 8.97 29.29 8.10
C THR A 12 8.23 27.99 7.79
N LEU A 13 8.91 27.02 7.17
CA LEU A 13 8.33 25.71 6.84
C LEU A 13 8.03 24.88 8.10
N ARG A 14 8.89 24.98 9.13
CA ARG A 14 8.70 24.25 10.39
C ARG A 14 7.55 24.83 11.22
N GLU A 15 7.34 26.14 11.19
CA GLU A 15 6.20 26.78 11.85
C GLU A 15 4.87 26.45 11.19
N VAL A 16 4.83 26.40 9.85
CA VAL A 16 3.67 25.93 9.08
C VAL A 16 3.32 24.48 9.43
N LEU A 17 4.32 23.59 9.51
CA LEU A 17 4.11 22.19 9.91
C LEU A 17 3.66 22.05 11.38
N ARG A 18 4.08 22.96 12.27
CA ARG A 18 3.62 23.01 13.67
C ARG A 18 2.16 23.49 13.77
N GLY A 19 1.77 24.46 12.96
CA GLY A 19 0.40 24.96 12.85
C GLY A 19 -0.58 23.89 12.34
N VAL A 20 -0.20 23.14 11.30
CA VAL A 20 -0.98 22.00 10.79
C VAL A 20 -1.13 20.91 11.85
N ARG A 21 -0.08 20.63 12.63
CA ARG A 21 -0.14 19.67 13.74
C ARG A 21 -1.07 20.12 14.88
N HIS A 22 -1.25 21.42 15.08
CA HIS A 22 -2.15 21.95 16.11
C HIS A 22 -3.61 21.91 15.65
N VAL A 23 -3.89 22.21 14.38
CA VAL A 23 -5.23 22.10 13.79
C VAL A 23 -5.72 20.65 13.77
N LEU A 24 -4.85 19.69 13.45
CA LEU A 24 -5.16 18.26 13.51
C LEU A 24 -5.45 17.75 14.93
N ARG A 25 -4.85 18.38 15.96
CA ARG A 25 -5.09 18.01 17.36
C ARG A 25 -6.35 18.66 17.94
N SER A 26 -6.80 19.78 17.36
CA SER A 26 -8.00 20.54 17.77
C SER A 26 -9.26 20.18 16.99
N GLY A 27 -9.16 19.38 15.91
CA GLY A 27 -10.28 18.95 15.07
C GLY A 27 -11.31 18.02 15.73
N ARG A 28 -11.29 17.86 17.07
CA ARG A 28 -12.25 17.05 17.84
C ARG A 28 -13.46 17.85 18.35
N LYS A 29 -13.61 19.14 17.98
CA LYS A 29 -14.70 20.00 18.50
C LYS A 29 -15.64 20.63 17.45
N SER A 30 -15.60 20.22 16.17
CA SER A 30 -16.51 20.76 15.13
C SER A 30 -17.10 19.71 14.18
N LEU A 31 -17.52 18.55 14.70
CA LEU A 31 -18.40 17.63 13.96
C LEU A 31 -19.77 17.53 14.66
N GLN A 32 -20.37 18.68 14.92
CA GLN A 32 -21.81 18.82 15.07
C GLN A 32 -22.28 19.72 13.94
N ASP A 33 -22.47 19.14 12.76
CA ASP A 33 -23.37 19.66 11.72
C ASP A 33 -23.64 18.52 10.73
N VAL A 34 -24.54 17.61 11.12
CA VAL A 34 -25.04 16.50 10.30
C VAL A 34 -26.14 16.98 9.32
N GLY A 35 -26.34 18.30 9.16
CA GLY A 35 -27.44 18.86 8.36
C GLY A 35 -27.17 19.02 6.85
N ALA A 36 -25.99 18.70 6.33
CA ALA A 36 -25.61 19.07 4.95
C ALA A 36 -25.88 18.00 3.87
N MET A 37 -26.44 16.83 4.22
CA MET A 37 -26.59 15.70 3.28
C MET A 37 -27.94 15.69 2.53
N GLU A 38 -28.93 16.47 2.96
CA GLU A 38 -30.28 16.49 2.36
C GLU A 38 -30.41 17.38 1.10
N ASN A 39 -29.37 18.11 0.71
CA ASN A 39 -29.43 19.10 -0.38
C ASN A 39 -28.57 18.77 -1.61
N LEU A 40 -28.30 17.50 -1.89
CA LEU A 40 -27.50 17.11 -3.06
C LEU A 40 -28.33 17.00 -4.35
N PRO A 41 -27.90 17.61 -5.47
CA PRO A 41 -28.56 17.48 -6.77
C PRO A 41 -28.60 16.02 -7.26
N GLU A 42 -29.66 15.68 -7.98
CA GLU A 42 -30.02 14.31 -8.36
C GLU A 42 -28.94 13.47 -9.11
N PRO A 43 -28.03 14.07 -9.91
CA PRO A 43 -26.89 13.33 -10.48
C PRO A 43 -25.90 12.87 -9.40
N ALA A 44 -25.67 13.68 -8.36
CA ALA A 44 -24.78 13.35 -7.24
C ALA A 44 -25.44 12.33 -6.30
N ALA A 45 -26.77 12.38 -6.14
CA ALA A 45 -27.52 11.39 -5.37
C ALA A 45 -27.46 9.98 -5.99
N ARG A 46 -27.43 9.87 -7.32
CA ARG A 46 -27.27 8.56 -8.00
C ARG A 46 -25.87 7.98 -7.80
N LEU A 47 -24.83 8.81 -7.95
CA LEU A 47 -23.45 8.39 -7.67
C LEU A 47 -23.29 7.99 -6.19
N ALA A 48 -23.89 8.74 -5.26
CA ALA A 48 -23.92 8.39 -3.85
C ALA A 48 -24.63 7.04 -3.60
N ARG A 49 -25.78 6.77 -4.22
CA ARG A 49 -26.50 5.48 -4.06
C ARG A 49 -25.73 4.29 -4.65
N THR A 50 -25.01 4.49 -5.75
CA THR A 50 -24.19 3.43 -6.36
C THR A 50 -22.98 3.11 -5.46
N LEU A 51 -22.35 4.14 -4.90
CA LEU A 51 -21.28 3.97 -3.90
C LEU A 51 -21.78 3.36 -2.59
N ILE A 52 -23.02 3.63 -2.17
CA ILE A 52 -23.61 3.02 -0.97
C ILE A 52 -23.92 1.53 -1.19
N GLY A 53 -24.38 1.14 -2.39
CA GLY A 53 -24.63 -0.28 -2.71
C GLY A 53 -23.36 -1.14 -2.69
N ASP A 54 -22.26 -0.61 -3.24
CA ASP A 54 -20.96 -1.28 -3.22
C ASP A 54 -20.36 -1.33 -1.79
N VAL A 55 -20.65 -0.33 -0.96
CA VAL A 55 -20.28 -0.31 0.47
C VAL A 55 -21.12 -1.30 1.29
N ASP A 56 -22.38 -1.54 0.96
CA ASP A 56 -23.25 -2.50 1.67
C ASP A 56 -22.90 -3.97 1.34
N ASP A 57 -22.40 -4.26 0.13
CA ASP A 57 -21.83 -5.57 -0.21
C ASP A 57 -20.47 -5.79 0.49
N LEU A 58 -19.67 -4.73 0.62
CA LEU A 58 -18.42 -4.72 1.38
C LEU A 58 -18.65 -4.86 2.90
N ALA A 59 -19.70 -4.22 3.43
CA ALA A 59 -20.12 -4.33 4.83
C ALA A 59 -20.62 -5.73 5.18
N ARG A 60 -21.36 -6.41 4.28
CA ARG A 60 -21.77 -7.81 4.47
C ARG A 60 -20.59 -8.79 4.41
N GLY A 61 -19.58 -8.51 3.59
CA GLY A 61 -18.32 -9.24 3.59
C GLY A 61 -17.51 -9.04 4.88
N LEU A 62 -17.53 -7.82 5.43
CA LEU A 62 -16.89 -7.46 6.70
C LEU A 62 -17.63 -7.99 7.93
N ASP A 63 -18.97 -8.02 7.94
CA ASP A 63 -19.78 -8.57 9.04
C ASP A 63 -19.54 -10.07 9.24
N GLY A 64 -19.29 -10.82 8.15
CA GLY A 64 -18.89 -12.22 8.20
C GLY A 64 -17.50 -12.46 8.80
N MET A 65 -16.64 -11.43 8.79
CA MET A 65 -15.29 -11.40 9.40
C MET A 65 -15.34 -10.87 10.83
N ALA A 66 -16.13 -9.80 11.08
CA ALA A 66 -16.38 -9.26 12.41
C ALA A 66 -16.98 -10.33 13.33
N SER A 67 -17.92 -11.15 12.84
CA SER A 67 -18.55 -12.19 13.66
C SER A 67 -17.62 -13.36 14.02
N ARG A 68 -16.54 -13.60 13.27
CA ARG A 68 -15.57 -14.71 13.55
C ARG A 68 -14.21 -14.26 14.08
N ILE A 69 -13.92 -12.96 14.02
CA ILE A 69 -12.77 -12.32 14.66
C ILE A 69 -13.18 -11.69 16.02
N ALA A 70 -14.48 -11.54 16.31
CA ALA A 70 -15.04 -11.05 17.58
C ALA A 70 -14.79 -11.93 18.83
N GLY A 71 -13.76 -12.78 18.81
CA GLY A 71 -13.14 -13.30 20.04
C GLY A 71 -12.02 -12.41 20.58
N LYS A 72 -11.44 -11.52 19.77
CA LYS A 72 -10.34 -10.63 20.19
C LYS A 72 -10.36 -9.30 19.42
N VAL A 73 -10.46 -8.23 20.21
CA VAL A 73 -10.13 -6.84 19.88
C VAL A 73 -11.24 -6.01 19.21
N ILE A 74 -11.60 -4.96 19.93
CA ILE A 74 -12.47 -3.84 19.57
C ILE A 74 -11.86 -3.07 18.39
N PRO A 75 -12.64 -2.59 17.41
CA PRO A 75 -12.11 -1.88 16.26
C PRO A 75 -11.62 -0.47 16.65
N SER A 76 -10.34 -0.21 16.49
CA SER A 76 -9.74 1.13 16.47
C SER A 76 -9.04 1.34 15.13
N ASN A 77 -9.15 2.55 14.56
CA ASN A 77 -8.69 3.02 13.25
C ASN A 77 -7.27 2.56 12.77
N GLY A 78 -7.14 1.29 12.48
CA GLY A 78 -6.00 0.64 11.86
C GLY A 78 -6.47 -0.75 11.47
N SER A 79 -6.43 -1.08 10.17
CA SER A 79 -6.67 -2.47 9.77
C SER A 79 -5.65 -3.35 10.49
N PRO A 80 -6.04 -4.46 11.12
CA PRO A 80 -5.11 -5.37 11.78
C PRO A 80 -4.02 -5.79 10.79
N VAL A 81 -2.78 -5.88 11.27
CA VAL A 81 -1.62 -6.24 10.46
C VAL A 81 -1.72 -7.71 10.09
N THR A 82 -2.32 -7.98 8.93
CA THR A 82 -2.46 -9.35 8.43
C THR A 82 -1.15 -9.74 7.74
N PRO A 83 -0.37 -10.71 8.27
CA PRO A 83 0.86 -11.20 7.66
C PRO A 83 0.57 -11.90 6.33
N PHE A 84 1.57 -11.99 5.44
CA PHE A 84 1.43 -12.65 4.15
C PHE A 84 0.90 -14.09 4.25
N ALA A 85 1.35 -14.84 5.26
CA ALA A 85 0.96 -16.22 5.50
C ALA A 85 -0.55 -16.39 5.75
N GLU A 86 -1.21 -15.42 6.38
CA GLU A 86 -2.63 -15.48 6.69
C GLU A 86 -3.49 -15.33 5.43
N PHE A 87 -3.10 -14.45 4.49
CA PHE A 87 -3.76 -14.37 3.19
C PHE A 87 -3.60 -15.67 2.40
N ASN A 88 -2.41 -16.27 2.42
CA ASN A 88 -2.14 -17.47 1.63
C ASN A 88 -2.87 -18.71 2.17
N ALA A 89 -3.03 -18.80 3.48
CA ALA A 89 -3.75 -19.89 4.14
C ALA A 89 -5.27 -19.81 3.92
N HIS A 90 -5.83 -18.61 3.69
CA HIS A 90 -7.28 -18.43 3.57
C HIS A 90 -7.78 -18.70 2.13
N PRO A 91 -8.81 -19.56 1.93
CA PRO A 91 -9.37 -19.84 0.60
C PRO A 91 -9.78 -18.60 -0.19
N GLN A 92 -10.27 -17.56 0.50
CA GLN A 92 -10.69 -16.27 -0.05
C GLN A 92 -9.73 -15.13 0.34
N GLY A 93 -8.44 -15.43 0.53
CA GLY A 93 -7.44 -14.42 0.93
C GLY A 93 -7.08 -13.41 -0.17
N ASP A 94 -7.56 -13.62 -1.40
CA ASP A 94 -7.29 -12.77 -2.57
C ASP A 94 -7.93 -11.38 -2.47
N ALA A 95 -9.20 -11.29 -2.04
CA ALA A 95 -9.89 -10.02 -1.83
C ALA A 95 -9.24 -9.17 -0.71
N PRO A 96 -9.03 -9.70 0.52
CA PRO A 96 -8.41 -8.92 1.58
C PRO A 96 -6.94 -8.58 1.30
N PHE A 97 -6.20 -9.46 0.61
CA PHE A 97 -4.86 -9.12 0.11
C PHE A 97 -4.89 -7.89 -0.80
N ALA A 98 -5.83 -7.83 -1.76
CA ALA A 98 -5.89 -6.75 -2.73
C ALA A 98 -6.12 -5.39 -2.06
N VAL A 99 -7.01 -5.33 -1.07
CA VAL A 99 -7.29 -4.11 -0.27
C VAL A 99 -6.03 -3.67 0.48
N VAL A 100 -5.35 -4.60 1.18
CA VAL A 100 -4.14 -4.28 1.94
C VAL A 100 -2.99 -3.86 1.03
N ALA A 101 -2.82 -4.55 -0.10
CA ALA A 101 -1.82 -4.20 -1.10
C ALA A 101 -2.09 -2.82 -1.69
N TYR A 102 -3.34 -2.47 -2.00
CA TYR A 102 -3.71 -1.16 -2.53
C TYR A 102 -3.33 -0.01 -1.58
N GLU A 103 -3.70 -0.12 -0.29
CA GLU A 103 -3.39 0.94 0.68
C GLU A 103 -1.87 1.04 0.98
N ALA A 104 -1.18 -0.09 1.05
CA ALA A 104 0.28 -0.11 1.22
C ALA A 104 1.01 0.47 -0.01
N LEU A 105 0.60 0.08 -1.22
CA LEU A 105 1.17 0.59 -2.47
C LEU A 105 0.97 2.10 -2.59
N LYS A 106 -0.19 2.65 -2.20
CA LYS A 106 -0.42 4.11 -2.17
C LYS A 106 0.59 4.83 -1.29
N LYS A 107 0.98 4.25 -0.15
CA LYS A 107 2.01 4.83 0.73
C LYS A 107 3.40 4.68 0.10
N ALA A 108 3.73 3.50 -0.41
CA ALA A 108 5.03 3.20 -1.03
C ALA A 108 5.32 4.09 -2.26
N VAL A 109 4.40 4.21 -3.22
CA VAL A 109 4.60 5.04 -4.41
C VAL A 109 4.72 6.53 -4.07
N ARG A 110 4.03 7.01 -3.03
CA ARG A 110 4.17 8.38 -2.53
C ARG A 110 5.54 8.63 -1.93
N HIS A 111 6.07 7.66 -1.19
CA HIS A 111 7.43 7.72 -0.63
C HIS A 111 8.49 7.68 -1.73
N LEU A 112 8.26 6.92 -2.80
CA LEU A 112 9.10 6.88 -4.01
C LEU A 112 8.86 8.05 -4.98
N HIS A 113 8.19 9.12 -4.52
CA HIS A 113 7.91 10.35 -5.27
C HIS A 113 7.03 10.19 -6.54
N ALA A 114 6.33 9.06 -6.71
CA ALA A 114 5.39 8.80 -7.81
C ALA A 114 3.92 9.00 -7.39
N ARG A 115 3.56 10.25 -7.05
CA ARG A 115 2.25 10.59 -6.47
C ARG A 115 1.05 10.33 -7.38
N ASN A 116 1.27 10.31 -8.70
CA ASN A 116 0.22 10.11 -9.70
C ASN A 116 0.16 8.66 -10.20
N ALA A 117 0.84 7.72 -9.54
CA ALA A 117 0.79 6.32 -9.92
C ALA A 117 -0.65 5.78 -9.81
N PHE A 118 -1.10 5.10 -10.86
CA PHE A 118 -2.34 4.35 -10.82
C PHE A 118 -2.09 2.98 -10.18
N ILE A 119 -2.95 2.59 -9.24
CA ILE A 119 -2.87 1.30 -8.56
C ILE A 119 -4.18 0.53 -8.80
N SER A 120 -4.09 -0.69 -9.31
CA SER A 120 -5.25 -1.55 -9.60
C SER A 120 -5.44 -2.61 -8.53
N GLU A 121 -6.48 -2.47 -7.72
CA GLU A 121 -6.89 -3.50 -6.76
C GLU A 121 -7.31 -4.80 -7.48
N ALA A 122 -8.07 -4.69 -8.57
CA ALA A 122 -8.47 -5.85 -9.38
C ALA A 122 -7.26 -6.62 -9.94
N ALA A 123 -6.23 -5.92 -10.41
CA ALA A 123 -5.00 -6.59 -10.87
C ALA A 123 -4.21 -7.20 -9.71
N ALA A 124 -4.18 -6.56 -8.52
CA ALA A 124 -3.52 -7.12 -7.33
C ALA A 124 -4.19 -8.43 -6.91
N ARG A 125 -5.53 -8.47 -6.92
CA ARG A 125 -6.32 -9.67 -6.68
C ARG A 125 -6.00 -10.77 -7.70
N ALA A 126 -6.00 -10.44 -8.99
CA ALA A 126 -5.69 -11.40 -10.06
C ALA A 126 -4.24 -11.92 -9.96
N ALA A 127 -3.27 -11.08 -9.57
CA ALA A 127 -1.89 -11.48 -9.35
C ALA A 127 -1.78 -12.50 -8.20
N PHE A 128 -2.50 -12.27 -7.10
CA PHE A 128 -2.54 -13.19 -5.97
C PHE A 128 -3.17 -14.53 -6.33
N GLN A 129 -4.28 -14.52 -7.07
CA GLN A 129 -4.92 -15.73 -7.58
C GLN A 129 -3.97 -16.54 -8.49
N ARG A 130 -3.28 -15.85 -9.41
CA ARG A 130 -2.30 -16.48 -10.32
C ARG A 130 -1.13 -17.11 -9.55
N MET A 131 -0.62 -16.43 -8.54
CA MET A 131 0.42 -16.97 -7.67
C MET A 131 -0.06 -18.24 -6.96
N ARG A 132 -1.24 -18.23 -6.35
CA ARG A 132 -1.80 -19.41 -5.66
C ARG A 132 -2.02 -20.60 -6.57
N GLN A 133 -2.46 -20.37 -7.81
CA GLN A 133 -2.61 -21.43 -8.82
C GLN A 133 -1.28 -22.06 -9.24
N SER A 134 -0.19 -21.30 -9.13
CA SER A 134 1.16 -21.74 -9.49
C SER A 134 1.95 -22.27 -8.28
N ALA A 135 1.40 -22.17 -7.08
CA ALA A 135 2.11 -22.48 -5.84
C ALA A 135 2.23 -23.99 -5.61
N ALA A 136 3.43 -24.43 -5.26
CA ALA A 136 3.65 -25.81 -4.84
C ALA A 136 3.18 -26.03 -3.39
N PRO A 137 2.70 -27.23 -3.03
CA PRO A 137 2.42 -27.57 -1.63
C PRO A 137 3.66 -27.36 -0.75
N GLY A 138 3.51 -26.64 0.37
CA GLY A 138 4.62 -26.36 1.30
C GLY A 138 5.62 -25.31 0.81
N GLN A 139 5.31 -24.55 -0.24
CA GLN A 139 6.18 -23.50 -0.74
C GLN A 139 6.43 -22.41 0.32
N PRO A 140 7.70 -22.02 0.57
CA PRO A 140 8.03 -20.93 1.49
C PRO A 140 7.33 -19.61 1.12
N ALA A 141 7.08 -18.77 2.13
CA ALA A 141 6.39 -17.50 1.95
C ALA A 141 7.16 -16.55 1.02
N GLU A 142 8.48 -16.53 1.12
CA GLU A 142 9.41 -15.74 0.31
C GLU A 142 9.39 -16.17 -1.15
N ALA A 143 9.26 -17.48 -1.39
CA ALA A 143 9.15 -18.02 -2.74
C ALA A 143 7.80 -17.64 -3.37
N SER A 144 6.73 -17.69 -2.59
CA SER A 144 5.40 -17.23 -3.00
C SER A 144 5.39 -15.72 -3.28
N ALA A 145 6.06 -14.92 -2.45
CA ALA A 145 6.21 -13.48 -2.65
C ALA A 145 7.02 -13.14 -3.92
N ALA A 146 8.09 -13.89 -4.22
CA ALA A 146 8.84 -13.72 -5.47
C ALA A 146 7.97 -13.98 -6.71
N VAL A 147 7.17 -15.05 -6.71
CA VAL A 147 6.22 -15.34 -7.78
C VAL A 147 5.14 -14.26 -7.87
N LEU A 148 4.63 -13.80 -6.73
CA LEU A 148 3.62 -12.76 -6.66
C LEU A 148 4.13 -11.42 -7.21
N LEU A 149 5.37 -11.04 -6.88
CA LEU A 149 6.00 -9.83 -7.42
C LEU A 149 5.95 -9.83 -8.95
N LEU A 150 6.41 -10.91 -9.57
CA LEU A 150 6.40 -11.03 -11.03
C LEU A 150 4.98 -11.01 -11.60
N ALA A 151 4.01 -11.64 -10.92
CA ALA A 151 2.61 -11.59 -11.32
C ALA A 151 2.02 -10.17 -11.22
N MET A 152 2.38 -9.40 -10.18
CA MET A 152 1.96 -8.00 -10.02
C MET A 152 2.54 -7.11 -11.13
N LEU A 153 3.79 -7.36 -11.54
CA LEU A 153 4.43 -6.65 -12.65
C LEU A 153 3.79 -7.00 -13.99
N ASP A 154 3.54 -8.28 -14.26
CA ASP A 154 2.87 -8.75 -15.48
C ASP A 154 1.49 -8.12 -15.65
N LEU A 155 0.73 -8.03 -14.54
CA LEU A 155 -0.63 -7.49 -14.53
C LEU A 155 -0.69 -5.98 -14.30
N ARG A 156 0.47 -5.31 -14.24
CA ARG A 156 0.58 -3.84 -14.10
C ARG A 156 -0.24 -3.31 -12.92
N VAL A 157 -0.05 -3.94 -11.75
CA VAL A 157 -0.74 -3.54 -10.52
C VAL A 157 -0.43 -2.09 -10.16
N VAL A 158 0.82 -1.67 -10.33
CA VAL A 158 1.23 -0.28 -10.27
C VAL A 158 1.56 0.17 -11.68
N ARG A 159 1.12 1.39 -12.02
CA ARG A 159 1.49 2.11 -13.24
C ARG A 159 1.92 3.50 -12.83
N ALA A 160 3.20 3.67 -12.53
CA ALA A 160 3.76 4.96 -12.23
C ALA A 160 3.88 5.82 -13.49
N GLU A 161 3.55 7.11 -13.38
CA GLU A 161 3.94 8.14 -14.34
C GLU A 161 4.98 9.03 -13.66
N THR A 162 6.22 9.02 -14.15
CA THR A 162 7.26 9.94 -13.68
C THR A 162 7.05 11.28 -14.36
N LEU A 163 6.32 12.18 -13.69
CA LEU A 163 5.98 13.51 -14.21
C LEU A 163 6.89 14.62 -13.68
N THR A 164 7.72 14.37 -12.66
CA THR A 164 8.51 15.42 -12.01
C THR A 164 10.02 15.21 -12.19
N ALA A 165 10.75 16.31 -12.39
CA ALA A 165 12.21 16.32 -12.51
C ALA A 165 12.94 15.89 -11.21
N GLU A 166 12.21 15.71 -10.10
CA GLU A 166 12.72 15.27 -8.80
C GLU A 166 12.86 13.75 -8.68
N THR A 167 12.14 12.97 -9.49
CA THR A 167 12.27 11.51 -9.53
C THR A 167 13.54 11.10 -10.27
N ARG A 168 14.54 10.58 -9.54
CA ARG A 168 15.75 9.97 -10.12
C ARG A 168 15.51 8.56 -10.69
N LEU A 169 14.38 7.95 -10.36
CA LEU A 169 13.99 6.60 -10.80
C LEU A 169 13.13 6.67 -12.05
N LYS A 170 13.26 5.67 -12.94
CA LYS A 170 12.33 5.53 -14.07
C LYS A 170 10.98 5.01 -13.55
N ALA A 171 9.89 5.31 -14.25
CA ALA A 171 8.55 4.85 -13.90
C ALA A 171 8.49 3.32 -13.68
N ALA A 172 9.09 2.54 -14.58
CA ALA A 172 9.15 1.09 -14.46
C ALA A 172 9.91 0.62 -13.20
N ASP A 173 10.92 1.38 -12.75
CA ASP A 173 11.67 1.03 -11.54
C ASP A 173 10.80 1.26 -10.29
N VAL A 174 9.97 2.31 -10.29
CA VAL A 174 9.03 2.57 -9.20
C VAL A 174 8.01 1.43 -9.05
N ASP A 175 7.47 0.92 -10.16
CA ASP A 175 6.51 -0.20 -10.11
C ASP A 175 7.13 -1.42 -9.40
N VAL A 176 8.38 -1.73 -9.75
CA VAL A 176 9.15 -2.84 -9.16
C VAL A 176 9.45 -2.60 -7.70
N LEU A 177 10.04 -1.44 -7.36
CA LEU A 177 10.47 -1.15 -6.00
C LEU A 177 9.28 -1.00 -5.04
N ALA A 178 8.18 -0.38 -5.47
CA ALA A 178 6.97 -0.27 -4.66
C ALA A 178 6.35 -1.65 -4.36
N SER A 179 6.22 -2.50 -5.39
CA SER A 179 5.68 -3.85 -5.24
C SER A 179 6.58 -4.72 -4.36
N PHE A 180 7.90 -4.64 -4.55
CA PHE A 180 8.86 -5.35 -3.70
C PHE A 180 8.77 -4.88 -2.25
N SER A 181 8.71 -3.57 -2.00
CA SER A 181 8.61 -2.98 -0.65
C SER A 181 7.38 -3.49 0.09
N VAL A 182 6.22 -3.52 -0.57
CA VAL A 182 4.96 -3.99 0.05
C VAL A 182 5.03 -5.48 0.36
N LEU A 183 5.59 -6.30 -0.52
CA LEU A 183 5.73 -7.73 -0.26
C LEU A 183 6.76 -8.03 0.84
N LEU A 184 7.89 -7.31 0.86
CA LEU A 184 8.89 -7.40 1.92
C LEU A 184 8.27 -7.04 3.27
N TRP A 185 7.51 -5.95 3.29
CA TRP A 185 6.76 -5.52 4.46
C TRP A 185 5.72 -6.55 4.90
N LEU A 186 4.97 -7.18 4.00
CA LEU A 186 4.02 -8.25 4.36
C LEU A 186 4.68 -9.50 4.92
N LEU A 187 5.93 -9.78 4.54
CA LEU A 187 6.74 -10.90 5.06
C LEU A 187 7.40 -10.59 6.41
N ALA A 188 7.60 -9.32 6.74
CA ALA A 188 8.22 -8.91 7.98
C ALA A 188 7.35 -9.23 9.20
N ASP A 189 7.96 -9.85 10.21
CA ASP A 189 7.34 -10.10 11.51
C ASP A 189 7.35 -8.79 12.32
N ARG A 190 6.21 -8.08 12.31
CA ARG A 190 6.09 -6.70 12.82
C ARG A 190 4.89 -6.55 13.73
N SER A 191 5.02 -5.66 14.72
CA SER A 191 3.91 -5.29 15.60
C SER A 191 2.95 -4.30 14.94
N ASP A 192 1.69 -4.26 15.39
CA ASP A 192 0.69 -3.30 14.92
C ASP A 192 1.11 -1.83 15.14
N ALA A 193 1.92 -1.56 16.17
CA ALA A 193 2.37 -0.21 16.52
C ALA A 193 3.40 0.37 15.52
N ASP A 194 4.13 -0.51 14.81
CA ASP A 194 5.23 -0.12 13.92
C ASP A 194 4.86 -0.23 12.43
N HIS A 195 3.60 -0.57 12.12
CA HIS A 195 3.15 -0.93 10.77
C HIS A 195 3.55 0.06 9.67
N ASP A 196 3.34 1.35 9.90
CA ASP A 196 3.65 2.41 8.91
C ASP A 196 5.16 2.68 8.84
N MET A 197 5.88 2.55 9.95
CA MET A 197 7.34 2.72 10.00
C MET A 197 8.07 1.54 9.32
N ALA A 198 7.55 0.33 9.49
CA ALA A 198 8.04 -0.86 8.80
C ALA A 198 7.87 -0.73 7.28
N LEU A 199 6.74 -0.20 6.79
CA LEU A 199 6.55 0.01 5.36
C LEU A 199 7.53 1.04 4.79
N LEU A 200 7.81 2.11 5.53
CA LEU A 200 8.84 3.09 5.15
C LEU A 200 10.24 2.45 5.12
N SER A 201 10.58 1.67 6.14
CA SER A 201 11.86 0.94 6.22
C SER A 201 12.03 -0.04 5.05
N ALA A 202 10.95 -0.74 4.66
CA ALA A 202 10.95 -1.59 3.47
C ALA A 202 11.16 -0.79 2.18
N CYS A 203 10.61 0.42 2.07
CA CYS A 203 10.83 1.31 0.93
C CYS A 203 12.28 1.80 0.86
N GLU A 204 12.89 2.13 1.99
CA GLU A 204 14.28 2.56 2.09
C GLU A 204 15.25 1.41 1.74
N LEU A 205 15.01 0.21 2.29
CA LEU A 205 15.77 -0.99 1.94
C LEU A 205 15.65 -1.34 0.46
N SER A 206 14.44 -1.23 -0.12
CA SER A 206 14.24 -1.49 -1.54
C SER A 206 15.01 -0.51 -2.42
N GLN A 207 15.08 0.77 -2.04
CA GLN A 207 15.91 1.76 -2.75
C GLN A 207 17.41 1.46 -2.62
N ALA A 208 17.87 1.07 -1.42
CA ALA A 208 19.27 0.71 -1.20
C ALA A 208 19.68 -0.55 -1.99
N LEU A 209 18.75 -1.46 -2.25
CA LEU A 209 18.94 -2.72 -2.97
C LEU A 209 18.47 -2.66 -4.43
N ALA A 210 18.20 -1.46 -4.96
CA ALA A 210 17.48 -1.29 -6.21
C ALA A 210 18.11 -2.06 -7.38
N ASP A 211 19.43 -1.99 -7.56
CA ASP A 211 20.11 -2.67 -8.66
C ASP A 211 19.86 -4.19 -8.64
N GLY A 212 19.96 -4.82 -7.46
CA GLY A 212 19.75 -6.25 -7.31
C GLY A 212 18.28 -6.66 -7.55
N ILE A 213 17.34 -5.86 -7.05
CA ILE A 213 15.91 -6.10 -7.22
C ILE A 213 15.51 -5.92 -8.70
N LEU A 214 15.97 -4.84 -9.33
CA LEU A 214 15.67 -4.52 -10.73
C LEU A 214 16.29 -5.56 -11.67
N GLN A 215 17.53 -5.97 -11.42
CA GLN A 215 18.19 -7.01 -12.20
C GLN A 215 17.44 -8.35 -12.10
N ALA A 216 17.13 -8.80 -10.88
CA ALA A 216 16.43 -10.06 -10.65
C ALA A 216 15.00 -10.04 -11.23
N SER A 217 14.32 -8.89 -11.16
CA SER A 217 12.99 -8.71 -11.76
C SER A 217 13.06 -8.73 -13.29
N ALA A 218 14.05 -8.06 -13.88
CA ALA A 218 14.23 -8.01 -15.34
C ALA A 218 14.61 -9.38 -15.92
N SER A 219 15.44 -10.16 -15.23
CA SER A 219 15.77 -11.54 -15.61
C SER A 219 14.69 -12.56 -15.22
N ARG A 220 13.65 -12.13 -14.49
CA ARG A 220 12.61 -12.99 -13.91
C ARG A 220 13.19 -14.13 -13.06
N ASP A 221 14.30 -13.86 -12.36
CA ASP A 221 14.97 -14.84 -11.50
C ASP A 221 14.24 -14.92 -10.14
N VAL A 222 13.31 -15.88 -10.06
CA VAL A 222 12.51 -16.14 -8.86
C VAL A 222 13.40 -16.49 -7.66
N ASP A 223 14.50 -17.21 -7.87
CA ASP A 223 15.39 -17.62 -6.79
C ASP A 223 16.21 -16.44 -6.24
N ALA A 224 16.65 -15.53 -7.11
CA ALA A 224 17.30 -14.29 -6.68
C ALA A 224 16.34 -13.41 -5.89
N LEU A 225 15.10 -13.23 -6.37
CA LEU A 225 14.08 -12.47 -5.65
C LEU A 225 13.75 -13.11 -4.29
N ARG A 226 13.58 -14.44 -4.24
CA ARG A 226 13.35 -15.19 -3.01
C ARG A 226 14.46 -14.95 -1.98
N ARG A 227 15.73 -15.04 -2.41
CA ARG A 227 16.89 -14.80 -1.53
C ARG A 227 16.92 -13.36 -0.99
N LEU A 228 16.48 -12.38 -1.79
CA LEU A 228 16.36 -11.00 -1.32
C LEU A 228 15.27 -10.88 -0.25
N PHE A 229 14.09 -11.47 -0.46
CA PHE A 229 13.03 -11.48 0.56
C PHE A 229 13.48 -12.18 1.85
N GLU A 230 14.03 -13.38 1.75
CA GLU A 230 14.52 -14.16 2.90
C GLU A 230 15.56 -13.40 3.72
N ARG A 231 16.51 -12.74 3.04
CA ARG A 231 17.60 -12.03 3.71
C ARG A 231 17.13 -10.74 4.39
N TYR A 232 16.16 -10.04 3.83
CA TYR A 232 15.83 -8.68 4.25
C TYR A 232 14.50 -8.53 4.99
N ALA A 233 13.62 -9.53 4.99
CA ALA A 233 12.35 -9.46 5.74
C ALA A 233 12.57 -9.27 7.25
N VAL A 234 13.68 -9.77 7.79
CA VAL A 234 14.07 -9.61 9.21
C VAL A 234 14.59 -8.21 9.57
N ASN A 235 14.82 -7.35 8.58
CA ASN A 235 15.39 -6.00 8.78
C ASN A 235 14.34 -4.89 8.61
N VAL A 236 13.07 -5.27 8.48
CA VAL A 236 11.91 -4.38 8.27
C VAL A 236 11.06 -4.35 9.52
#